data_AF-A0A9N8HNV5-F1
#
_entry.id   AF-A0A9N8HNV5-F1
#
_cell.length_a   1.000
_cell.length_b   1.000
_cell.length_c   1.000
_cell.angle_alpha   90.00
_cell.angle_beta   90.00
_cell.angle_gamma   90.00
#
_symmetry.space_group_name_H-M   'P 1'
#
loop_
_entity.id
_entity.type
_entity.pdbx_description
1 polymer ?
#
loop_
_entity_poly.entity_id
_entity_poly.type
_entity_poly.pdbx_seq_one_letter_code
_entity_poly.pdbx_strand_id
1 'polypeptide(L)'
;MEERTSPSVESVVAASTPEIKDTNNNEAAKGASSDIAVAKVEVNTVDSPNSTTTSNTNTKCSKCAKRAARRGCTQHACLNCCDDNGCATHLEVREQAQWREQVLAGTTPLQVRAEELRNKAIPPGRFKESGFSYLGDSVVLWDLQQYLTNPTWKEEAVRKSNKRKTRQRNNDLATAAAVIPNGHRKKNRRQRFQDVMDGLYQKSLSS
;
A
#
# COMPACT_ATOMS: atom_id res chain seq x y z
N MET A 1 -29.22 -4.02 44.06
CA MET A 1 -29.07 -2.63 43.58
C MET A 1 -27.78 -2.61 42.79
N GLU A 2 -27.86 -2.87 41.49
CA GLU A 2 -26.69 -2.95 40.61
C GLU A 2 -26.65 -1.68 39.75
N GLU A 3 -25.64 -0.85 39.98
CA GLU A 3 -25.38 0.37 39.21
C GLU A 3 -24.98 0.01 37.79
N ARG A 4 -25.85 0.37 36.83
CA ARG A 4 -25.54 0.30 35.40
C ARG A 4 -24.83 1.59 35.00
N THR A 5 -23.51 1.49 34.84
CA THR A 5 -22.68 2.56 34.28
C THR A 5 -22.96 2.69 32.77
N SER A 6 -23.48 3.84 32.35
CA SER A 6 -23.73 4.17 30.94
C SER A 6 -22.40 4.37 30.19
N PRO A 7 -22.26 3.88 28.95
CA PRO A 7 -21.10 4.19 28.13
C PRO A 7 -21.18 5.63 27.61
N SER A 8 -20.13 6.39 27.88
CA SER A 8 -19.92 7.75 27.38
C SER A 8 -19.72 7.70 25.86
N VAL A 9 -20.56 8.42 25.13
CA VAL A 9 -20.45 8.61 23.68
C VAL A 9 -19.27 9.56 23.40
N GLU A 10 -18.15 9.00 22.95
CA GLU A 10 -17.04 9.79 22.43
C GLU A 10 -17.44 10.49 21.13
N SER A 11 -17.31 11.81 21.18
CA SER A 11 -17.51 12.76 20.09
C SER A 11 -16.56 12.45 18.94
N VAL A 12 -17.13 12.09 17.78
CA VAL A 12 -16.40 11.89 16.54
C VAL A 12 -15.99 13.26 16.01
N VAL A 13 -14.78 13.70 16.37
CA VAL A 13 -14.15 14.88 15.80
C VAL A 13 -13.95 14.64 14.30
N ALA A 14 -14.64 15.43 13.49
CA ALA A 14 -14.49 15.44 12.05
C ALA A 14 -13.05 15.82 11.70
N ALA A 15 -12.26 14.82 11.27
CA ALA A 15 -10.96 15.06 10.67
C ALA A 15 -11.17 15.78 9.34
N SER A 16 -10.90 17.08 9.33
CA SER A 16 -10.77 17.88 8.11
C SER A 16 -9.65 17.29 7.26
N THR A 17 -10.02 16.57 6.21
CA THR A 17 -9.10 16.11 5.17
C THR A 17 -8.49 17.34 4.50
N PRO A 18 -7.15 17.52 4.52
CA PRO A 18 -6.53 18.60 3.77
C PRO A 18 -6.73 18.36 2.27
N GLU A 19 -7.19 19.41 1.60
CA GLU A 19 -7.37 19.51 0.16
C GLU A 19 -6.01 19.37 -0.54
N ILE A 20 -5.71 18.19 -1.08
CA ILE A 20 -4.52 17.96 -1.89
C ILE A 20 -4.78 18.65 -3.23
N LYS A 21 -4.21 19.84 -3.41
CA LYS A 21 -4.09 20.49 -4.72
C LYS A 21 -3.09 19.69 -5.55
N ASP A 22 -3.62 18.84 -6.43
CA ASP A 22 -2.86 18.21 -7.50
C ASP A 22 -2.41 19.28 -8.50
N THR A 23 -1.25 19.91 -8.24
CA THR A 23 -0.54 20.69 -9.27
C THR A 23 0.03 19.73 -10.29
N ASN A 24 -0.76 19.50 -11.33
CA ASN A 24 -0.43 18.73 -12.51
C ASN A 24 0.59 19.51 -13.39
N ASN A 25 1.87 19.47 -12.99
CA ASN A 25 2.97 19.92 -13.83
C ASN A 25 3.40 18.79 -14.77
N ASN A 26 2.64 18.60 -15.85
CA ASN A 26 3.09 17.85 -17.01
C ASN A 26 3.96 18.77 -17.88
N GLU A 27 5.20 19.00 -17.45
CA GLU A 27 6.24 19.48 -18.35
C GLU A 27 6.78 18.30 -19.16
N ALA A 28 6.72 18.47 -20.48
CA ALA A 28 7.16 17.53 -21.48
C ALA A 28 8.66 17.23 -21.32
N ALA A 29 8.98 16.07 -20.74
CA ALA A 29 10.30 15.47 -20.85
C ALA A 29 10.51 14.97 -22.28
N LYS A 30 10.99 15.88 -23.14
CA LYS A 30 11.67 15.52 -24.40
C LYS A 30 12.83 14.58 -24.07
N GLY A 31 12.91 13.51 -24.84
CA GLY A 31 13.91 12.45 -24.69
C GLY A 31 15.34 12.98 -24.62
N ALA A 32 16.05 12.53 -23.61
CA ALA A 32 17.49 12.37 -23.62
C ALA A 32 17.76 10.90 -23.31
N SER A 33 18.05 10.14 -24.36
CA SER A 33 18.72 8.85 -24.25
C SER A 33 20.11 9.12 -23.71
N SER A 34 20.29 8.98 -22.40
CA SER A 34 21.63 8.96 -21.79
C SER A 34 22.05 7.51 -21.63
N ASP A 35 23.06 7.13 -22.41
CA ASP A 35 23.93 6.01 -22.11
C ASP A 35 24.35 6.10 -20.64
N ILE A 36 23.86 5.18 -19.83
CA ILE A 36 24.31 4.99 -18.45
C ILE A 36 25.70 4.36 -18.57
N ALA A 37 26.71 5.22 -18.72
CA ALA A 37 28.08 4.85 -18.45
C ALA A 37 28.12 4.39 -16.99
N VAL A 38 28.33 3.09 -16.80
CA VAL A 38 28.60 2.46 -15.52
C VAL A 38 29.89 3.09 -14.99
N ALA A 39 29.75 4.18 -14.24
CA ALA A 39 30.84 4.80 -13.53
C ALA A 39 31.36 3.74 -12.55
N LYS A 40 32.58 3.27 -12.83
CA LYS A 40 33.36 2.38 -11.98
C LYS A 40 33.53 3.12 -10.64
N VAL A 41 32.72 2.76 -9.65
CA VAL A 41 32.84 3.26 -8.29
C VAL A 41 34.14 2.68 -7.74
N GLU A 42 35.22 3.44 -7.87
CA GLU A 42 36.45 3.20 -7.13
C GLU A 42 36.16 3.44 -5.65
N VAL A 43 35.96 2.34 -4.94
CA VAL A 43 35.90 2.30 -3.48
C VAL A 43 37.29 2.69 -3.00
N ASN A 44 37.49 3.99 -2.76
CA ASN A 44 38.64 4.49 -2.04
C ASN A 44 38.56 3.98 -0.60
N THR A 45 39.19 2.82 -0.36
CA THR A 45 39.56 2.37 0.98
C THR A 45 40.56 3.36 1.53
N VAL A 46 40.05 4.34 2.28
CA VAL A 46 40.88 5.26 3.05
C VAL A 46 41.54 4.43 4.15
N ASP A 47 42.78 4.03 3.92
CA ASP A 47 43.64 3.42 4.92
C ASP A 47 43.76 4.36 6.12
N SER A 48 43.06 3.99 7.19
CA SER A 48 43.12 4.67 8.47
C SER A 48 44.53 4.52 9.06
N PRO A 49 45.21 5.63 9.38
CA PRO A 49 46.55 5.57 9.94
C PRO A 49 46.52 5.02 11.37
N ASN A 50 47.22 3.91 11.53
CA ASN A 50 47.97 3.50 12.71
C ASN A 50 47.26 3.64 14.07
N SER A 51 46.54 2.59 14.48
CA SER A 51 46.14 2.37 15.87
C SER A 51 47.37 2.23 16.76
N THR A 52 47.69 3.31 17.48
CA THR A 52 48.50 3.26 18.69
C THR A 52 47.90 2.21 19.62
N THR A 53 48.65 1.17 19.94
CA THR A 53 48.31 0.04 20.83
C THR A 53 48.04 0.55 22.25
N THR A 54 46.95 1.27 22.45
CA THR A 54 46.43 1.61 23.77
C THR A 54 45.82 0.33 24.31
N SER A 55 46.47 -0.23 25.33
CA SER A 55 45.96 -1.34 26.14
C SER A 55 44.45 -1.17 26.37
N ASN A 56 43.65 -1.94 25.63
CA ASN A 56 42.19 -1.88 25.67
C ASN A 56 41.73 -2.49 26.99
N THR A 57 41.78 -1.72 28.06
CA THR A 57 41.01 -2.01 29.26
C THR A 57 39.53 -1.95 28.84
N ASN A 58 38.97 -3.13 28.57
CA ASN A 58 37.55 -3.29 28.27
C ASN A 58 36.78 -2.99 29.56
N THR A 59 36.46 -1.72 29.76
CA THR A 59 35.60 -1.30 30.86
C THR A 59 34.24 -1.97 30.68
N LYS A 60 33.78 -2.68 31.72
CA LYS A 60 32.46 -3.30 31.71
C LYS A 60 31.39 -2.20 31.82
N CYS A 61 30.22 -2.46 31.22
CA CYS A 61 29.07 -1.57 31.31
C CYS A 61 28.68 -1.35 32.76
N SER A 62 28.52 -0.08 33.14
CA SER A 62 28.12 0.35 34.49
C SER A 62 26.81 -0.25 34.99
N LYS A 63 25.84 -0.49 34.09
CA LYS A 63 24.50 -1.00 34.44
C LYS A 63 24.38 -2.51 34.47
N CYS A 64 24.93 -3.20 33.48
CA CYS A 64 24.75 -4.66 33.37
C CYS A 64 25.96 -5.49 33.79
N ALA A 65 27.16 -4.90 33.87
CA ALA A 65 28.45 -5.57 34.11
C ALA A 65 28.79 -6.75 33.16
N LYS A 66 27.91 -7.10 32.22
CA LYS A 66 28.04 -8.24 31.30
C LYS A 66 28.72 -7.86 29.99
N ARG A 67 28.38 -6.69 29.44
CA ARG A 67 28.88 -6.22 28.13
C ARG A 67 29.94 -5.13 28.30
N ALA A 68 30.80 -4.94 27.31
CA ALA A 68 31.75 -3.83 27.30
C ALA A 68 31.02 -2.48 27.15
N ALA A 69 31.46 -1.49 27.92
CA ALA A 69 31.07 -0.10 27.78
C ALA A 69 31.71 0.50 26.52
N ARG A 70 31.00 1.37 25.80
CA ARG A 70 31.61 2.13 24.71
C ARG A 70 32.40 3.31 25.27
N ARG A 71 33.63 3.49 24.78
CA ARG A 71 34.45 4.67 25.07
C ARG A 71 33.75 5.90 24.50
N GLY A 72 33.65 6.97 25.31
CA GLY A 72 32.92 8.19 24.95
C GLY A 72 31.43 8.18 25.27
N CYS A 73 30.87 7.06 25.77
CA CYS A 73 29.52 7.08 26.33
C CYS A 73 29.51 7.78 27.68
N THR A 74 28.68 8.81 27.84
CA THR A 74 28.51 9.60 29.07
C THR A 74 28.20 8.75 30.30
N GLN A 75 27.45 7.66 30.13
CA GLN A 75 27.04 6.75 31.21
C GLN A 75 27.98 5.56 31.42
N HIS A 76 29.06 5.44 30.63
CA HIS A 76 29.88 4.23 30.55
C HIS A 76 29.02 2.94 30.39
N ALA A 77 27.94 3.05 29.61
CA ALA A 77 26.99 1.97 29.38
C ALA A 77 27.27 1.28 28.03
N CYS A 78 26.74 0.06 27.86
CA CYS A 78 26.69 -0.60 26.57
C CYS A 78 25.47 -0.10 25.76
N LEU A 79 25.42 -0.44 24.47
CA LEU A 79 24.35 -0.04 23.54
C LEU A 79 22.93 -0.30 24.10
N ASN A 80 22.72 -1.45 24.74
CA ASN A 80 21.41 -1.88 25.24
C ASN A 80 21.06 -1.31 26.63
N CYS A 81 22.03 -0.77 27.35
CA CYS A 81 21.80 -0.20 28.68
C CYS A 81 21.93 1.33 28.68
N CYS A 82 22.36 1.95 27.60
CA CYS A 82 22.42 3.41 27.49
C CYS A 82 20.99 3.94 27.31
N ASP A 83 20.49 4.71 28.28
CA ASP A 83 19.11 5.25 28.21
C ASP A 83 19.07 6.62 27.52
N ASP A 84 20.24 7.21 27.27
CA ASP A 84 20.37 8.48 26.59
C ASP A 84 20.19 8.28 25.08
N ASN A 85 19.04 8.70 24.56
CA ASN A 85 18.72 8.65 23.13
C ASN A 85 19.66 9.53 22.29
N GLY A 86 20.25 10.58 22.87
CA GLY A 86 21.16 11.52 22.20
C GLY A 86 22.64 11.18 22.33
N CYS A 87 22.99 9.99 22.86
CA CYS A 87 24.39 9.62 23.04
C CYS A 87 25.11 9.45 21.69
N ALA A 88 25.97 10.41 21.33
CA ALA A 88 26.68 10.44 20.04
C ALA A 88 27.40 9.13 19.69
N THR A 89 27.97 8.44 20.69
CA THR A 89 28.67 7.16 20.48
C THR A 89 27.76 5.98 20.13
N HIS A 90 26.47 6.05 20.46
CA HIS A 90 25.50 5.01 20.18
C HIS A 90 24.53 5.39 19.06
N LEU A 91 24.46 6.69 18.70
CA LEU A 91 23.53 7.23 17.72
C LEU A 91 23.67 6.50 16.37
N GLU A 92 24.89 6.47 15.81
CA GLU A 92 25.15 5.84 14.50
C GLU A 92 24.76 4.35 14.48
N VAL A 93 25.09 3.61 15.54
CA VAL A 93 24.74 2.18 15.64
C VAL A 93 23.24 1.97 15.75
N ARG A 94 22.53 2.87 16.44
CA ARG A 94 21.07 2.84 16.55
C ARG A 94 20.39 3.19 15.25
N GLU A 95 20.84 4.24 14.58
CA GLU A 95 20.34 4.62 13.25
C GLU A 95 20.57 3.49 12.24
N GLN A 96 21.74 2.85 12.28
CA GLN A 96 22.01 1.69 11.43
C GLN A 96 21.11 0.49 11.77
N ALA A 97 20.84 0.24 13.05
CA ALA A 97 19.92 -0.82 13.48
C ALA A 97 18.47 -0.53 13.05
N GLN A 98 18.01 0.70 13.23
CA GLN A 98 16.68 1.16 12.79
C GLN A 98 16.55 1.07 11.27
N TRP A 99 17.57 1.50 10.53
CA TRP A 99 17.59 1.36 9.08
C TRP A 99 17.47 -0.11 8.63
N ARG A 100 18.25 -1.01 9.24
CA ARG A 100 18.16 -2.45 8.96
C ARG A 100 16.78 -3.00 9.29
N GLU A 101 16.18 -2.58 10.38
CA GLU A 101 14.82 -2.96 10.77
C GLU A 101 13.79 -2.47 9.75
N GLN A 102 13.90 -1.23 9.26
CA GLN A 102 13.03 -0.71 8.18
C GLN A 102 13.17 -1.51 6.88
N VAL A 103 14.41 -1.85 6.48
CA VAL A 103 14.68 -2.66 5.29
C VAL A 103 14.06 -4.06 5.41
N LEU A 104 14.20 -4.70 6.58
CA LEU A 104 13.62 -6.01 6.85
C LEU A 104 12.09 -5.98 6.95
N ALA A 105 11.53 -4.91 7.53
CA ALA A 105 10.09 -4.71 7.64
C ALA A 105 9.43 -4.36 6.30
N GLY A 106 10.21 -4.04 5.26
CA GLY A 106 9.65 -3.62 3.97
C GLY A 106 9.17 -2.17 3.97
N THR A 107 9.44 -1.39 5.02
CA THR A 107 8.88 -0.05 5.23
C THR A 107 9.75 1.06 4.68
N THR A 108 10.84 0.74 3.97
CA THR A 108 11.64 1.78 3.33
C THR A 108 10.83 2.48 2.24
N PRO A 109 11.02 3.80 2.03
CA PRO A 109 10.29 4.54 1.01
C PRO A 109 10.40 3.92 -0.40
N LEU A 110 11.55 3.30 -0.70
CA LEU A 110 11.79 2.61 -1.96
C LEU A 110 10.95 1.34 -2.09
N GLN A 111 10.83 0.54 -1.03
CA GLN A 111 10.00 -0.65 -1.02
C GLN A 111 8.50 -0.32 -1.10
N VAL A 112 8.05 0.70 -0.38
CA VAL A 112 6.66 1.20 -0.44
C VAL A 112 6.32 1.63 -1.86
N ARG A 113 7.17 2.45 -2.50
CA ARG A 113 6.97 2.87 -3.89
C ARG A 113 6.99 1.69 -4.87
N ALA A 114 7.87 0.71 -4.66
CA ALA A 114 7.93 -0.49 -5.49
C ALA A 114 6.69 -1.38 -5.31
N GLU A 115 6.12 -1.45 -4.11
CA GLU A 115 4.84 -2.12 -3.86
C GLU A 115 3.69 -1.40 -4.55
N GLU A 116 3.63 -0.07 -4.47
CA GLU A 116 2.62 0.72 -5.19
C GLU A 116 2.68 0.49 -6.71
N LEU A 117 3.89 0.42 -7.29
CA LEU A 117 4.07 0.10 -8.70
C LEU A 117 3.60 -1.32 -9.04
N ARG A 118 3.97 -2.31 -8.22
CA ARG A 118 3.50 -3.70 -8.39
C ARG A 118 1.98 -3.85 -8.25
N ASN A 119 1.36 -3.06 -7.37
CA ASN A 119 -0.09 -3.04 -7.20
C ASN A 119 -0.80 -2.38 -8.39
N LYS A 120 -0.15 -1.43 -9.07
CA LYS A 120 -0.62 -0.84 -10.33
C LYS A 120 -0.36 -1.74 -11.54
N ALA A 121 0.66 -2.60 -11.47
CA ALA A 121 1.00 -3.53 -12.53
C ALA A 121 -0.16 -4.48 -12.83
N ILE A 122 -0.50 -4.61 -14.11
CA ILE A 122 -1.58 -5.49 -14.55
C ILE A 122 -1.05 -6.93 -14.49
N PRO A 123 -1.69 -7.86 -13.74
CA PRO A 123 -1.21 -9.22 -13.66
C PRO A 123 -1.20 -9.89 -15.06
N PRO A 124 -0.17 -10.68 -15.38
CA PRO A 124 -0.07 -11.37 -16.65
C PRO A 124 -1.28 -12.32 -16.80
N GLY A 125 -1.85 -12.37 -18.00
CA GLY A 125 -3.01 -13.21 -18.32
C GLY A 125 -4.38 -12.61 -17.97
N ARG A 126 -4.43 -11.39 -17.42
CA ARG A 126 -5.69 -10.62 -17.28
C ARG A 126 -6.29 -10.29 -18.64
N PHE A 127 -5.45 -9.98 -19.63
CA PHE A 127 -5.81 -9.86 -21.02
C PHE A 127 -5.36 -11.13 -21.76
N LYS A 128 -6.31 -11.81 -22.40
CA LYS A 128 -6.07 -13.04 -23.18
C LYS A 128 -6.00 -12.78 -24.68
N GLU A 129 -6.02 -11.52 -25.10
CA GLU A 129 -6.08 -11.17 -26.51
C GLU A 129 -4.66 -11.08 -27.05
N SER A 130 -4.40 -11.76 -28.16
CA SER A 130 -3.05 -11.88 -28.76
C SER A 130 -2.44 -10.54 -29.21
N GLY A 131 -3.26 -9.49 -29.32
CA GLY A 131 -2.82 -8.14 -29.65
C GLY A 131 -2.29 -7.33 -28.47
N PHE A 132 -2.34 -7.87 -27.25
CA PHE A 132 -1.78 -7.24 -26.06
C PHE A 132 -0.46 -7.88 -25.69
N SER A 133 0.62 -7.09 -25.76
CA SER A 133 1.92 -7.48 -25.24
C SER A 133 2.15 -6.79 -23.90
N TYR A 134 2.50 -7.58 -22.89
CA TYR A 134 2.88 -7.08 -21.57
C TYR A 134 4.35 -6.64 -21.60
N LEU A 135 4.62 -5.37 -21.31
CA LEU A 135 5.96 -4.79 -21.18
C LEU A 135 6.08 -4.22 -19.76
N GLY A 136 6.55 -5.07 -18.84
CA GLY A 136 6.59 -4.76 -17.40
C GLY A 136 5.19 -4.46 -16.86
N ASP A 137 5.01 -3.23 -16.38
CA ASP A 137 3.77 -2.75 -15.77
C ASP A 137 2.76 -2.20 -16.81
N SER A 138 3.18 -2.08 -18.07
CA SER A 138 2.37 -1.52 -19.15
C SER A 138 1.87 -2.61 -20.09
N VAL A 139 0.66 -2.42 -20.62
CA VAL A 139 0.13 -3.22 -21.72
C VAL A 139 0.21 -2.37 -22.98
N VAL A 140 1.05 -2.79 -23.92
CA VAL A 140 1.20 -2.11 -25.20
C VAL A 140 0.20 -2.71 -26.18
N LEU A 141 -0.75 -1.89 -26.62
CA LEU A 141 -1.44 -2.14 -27.88
C LEU A 141 -0.44 -1.82 -28.99
N TRP A 142 0.04 -2.86 -29.66
CA TRP A 142 0.82 -2.68 -30.88
C TRP A 142 -0.11 -2.09 -31.94
N ASP A 143 0.02 -0.78 -32.15
CA ASP A 143 -0.56 0.01 -33.24
C ASP A 143 -2.05 -0.25 -33.54
N LEU A 144 -2.90 0.73 -33.20
CA LEU A 144 -4.33 0.70 -33.52
C LEU A 144 -4.59 0.45 -35.00
N GLN A 145 -3.70 0.90 -35.89
CA GLN A 145 -3.84 0.70 -37.33
C GLN A 145 -3.65 -0.78 -37.70
N GLN A 146 -2.62 -1.44 -37.18
CA GLN A 146 -2.45 -2.89 -37.34
C GLN A 146 -3.60 -3.66 -36.68
N TYR A 147 -4.05 -3.22 -35.50
CA TYR A 147 -5.15 -3.85 -34.80
C TYR A 147 -6.46 -3.81 -35.60
N LEU A 148 -6.77 -2.67 -36.21
CA LEU A 148 -7.96 -2.48 -37.03
C LEU A 148 -7.84 -3.12 -38.42
N THR A 149 -6.62 -3.29 -38.93
CA THR A 149 -6.36 -3.91 -40.22
C THR A 149 -6.46 -5.43 -40.15
N ASN A 150 -6.20 -6.05 -38.99
CA ASN A 150 -6.34 -7.49 -38.84
C ASN A 150 -7.84 -7.91 -38.77
N PRO A 151 -8.37 -8.63 -39.78
CA PRO A 151 -9.79 -8.97 -39.83
C PRO A 151 -10.21 -9.87 -38.67
N THR A 152 -9.32 -10.76 -38.21
CA THR A 152 -9.63 -11.69 -37.11
C THR A 152 -9.94 -10.96 -35.81
N TRP A 153 -9.16 -9.93 -35.47
CA TRP A 153 -9.36 -9.14 -34.25
C TRP A 153 -10.55 -8.21 -34.38
N LYS A 154 -10.77 -7.64 -35.57
CA LYS A 154 -11.96 -6.83 -35.87
C LYS A 154 -13.25 -7.63 -35.71
N GLU A 155 -13.30 -8.84 -36.29
CA GLU A 155 -14.44 -9.75 -36.18
C GLU A 155 -14.68 -10.18 -34.73
N GLU A 156 -13.61 -10.54 -34.01
CA GLU A 156 -13.67 -10.91 -32.60
C GLU A 156 -14.20 -9.76 -31.73
N ALA A 157 -13.76 -8.52 -31.98
CA ALA A 157 -14.22 -7.32 -31.31
C ALA A 157 -15.71 -7.05 -31.59
N VAL A 158 -16.14 -7.14 -32.85
CA VAL A 158 -17.55 -7.01 -33.26
C VAL A 158 -18.40 -8.10 -32.61
N ARG A 159 -17.94 -9.36 -32.62
CA ARG A 159 -18.61 -10.50 -32.00
C ARG A 159 -18.79 -10.30 -30.49
N LYS A 160 -17.75 -9.87 -29.79
CA LYS A 160 -17.81 -9.53 -28.35
C LYS A 160 -18.76 -8.36 -28.09
N SER A 161 -18.74 -7.32 -28.91
CA SER A 161 -19.64 -6.17 -28.81
C SER A 161 -21.10 -6.57 -28.98
N ASN A 162 -21.41 -7.34 -30.03
CA ASN A 162 -22.75 -7.87 -30.28
C ASN A 162 -23.23 -8.76 -29.12
N LYS A 163 -22.35 -9.62 -28.58
CA LYS A 163 -22.67 -10.46 -27.41
C LYS A 163 -23.02 -9.61 -26.18
N ARG A 164 -22.31 -8.51 -25.92
CA ARG A 164 -22.65 -7.58 -24.82
C ARG A 164 -23.98 -6.88 -25.07
N LYS A 165 -24.22 -6.40 -26.29
CA LYS A 165 -25.47 -5.73 -26.69
C LYS A 165 -26.68 -6.66 -26.54
N THR A 166 -26.56 -7.93 -26.92
CA THR A 166 -27.62 -8.93 -26.71
C THR A 166 -27.86 -9.19 -25.23
N ARG A 167 -26.81 -9.30 -24.41
CA ARG A 167 -26.95 -9.45 -22.95
C ARG A 167 -27.63 -8.24 -22.31
N GLN A 168 -27.28 -7.03 -22.72
CA GLN A 168 -27.94 -5.81 -22.26
C GLN A 168 -29.42 -5.82 -22.63
N ARG A 169 -29.75 -6.08 -23.90
CA ARG A 169 -31.16 -6.20 -24.33
C ARG A 169 -31.93 -7.26 -23.54
N ASN A 170 -31.33 -8.42 -23.27
CA ASN A 170 -31.98 -9.45 -22.47
C ASN A 170 -32.19 -9.03 -21.01
N ASN A 171 -31.23 -8.31 -20.42
CA ASN A 171 -31.38 -7.73 -19.08
C ASN A 171 -32.44 -6.64 -19.06
N ASP A 172 -32.51 -5.78 -20.08
CA ASP A 172 -33.51 -4.72 -20.20
C ASP A 172 -34.90 -5.34 -20.38
N LEU A 173 -35.03 -6.39 -21.20
CA LEU A 173 -36.28 -7.12 -21.39
C LEU A 173 -36.70 -7.86 -20.11
N ALA A 174 -35.76 -8.49 -19.39
CA ALA A 174 -36.02 -9.13 -18.11
C ALA A 174 -36.41 -8.11 -17.04
N THR A 175 -35.79 -6.92 -17.06
CA THR A 175 -36.14 -5.82 -16.17
C THR A 175 -37.54 -5.30 -16.50
N ALA A 176 -37.87 -5.11 -17.78
CA ALA A 176 -39.20 -4.70 -18.23
C ALA A 176 -40.28 -5.75 -17.90
N ALA A 177 -39.99 -7.05 -18.06
CA ALA A 177 -40.89 -8.13 -17.67
C ALA A 177 -41.03 -8.27 -16.14
N ALA A 178 -40.01 -7.93 -15.36
CA ALA A 178 -40.07 -7.87 -13.90
C ALA A 178 -40.85 -6.64 -13.37
N VAL A 179 -41.29 -5.73 -14.25
CA VAL A 179 -42.27 -4.67 -13.95
C VAL A 179 -43.71 -5.20 -14.08
N ILE A 180 -43.92 -6.51 -14.10
CA ILE A 180 -45.23 -7.09 -13.77
C ILE A 180 -45.39 -7.05 -12.23
N PRO A 181 -46.42 -6.38 -11.68
CA PRO A 181 -46.49 -5.97 -10.28
C PRO A 181 -46.67 -7.09 -9.23
N ASN A 182 -46.60 -8.37 -9.60
CA ASN A 182 -46.97 -9.49 -8.71
C ASN A 182 -45.81 -10.41 -8.27
N GLY A 183 -44.56 -10.08 -8.62
CA GLY A 183 -43.39 -10.84 -8.14
C GLY A 183 -42.85 -10.26 -6.83
N HIS A 184 -42.80 -11.06 -5.75
CA HIS A 184 -42.16 -10.75 -4.47
C HIS A 184 -40.82 -10.01 -4.65
N ARG A 185 -40.86 -8.67 -4.59
CA ARG A 185 -39.64 -7.86 -4.51
C ARG A 185 -38.96 -8.18 -3.19
N LYS A 186 -37.69 -8.62 -3.26
CA LYS A 186 -36.84 -8.73 -2.07
C LYS A 186 -36.83 -7.36 -1.39
N LYS A 187 -37.49 -7.25 -0.22
CA LYS A 187 -37.56 -6.01 0.56
C LYS A 187 -36.16 -5.45 0.76
N ASN A 188 -36.01 -4.14 0.58
CA ASN A 188 -34.73 -3.46 0.84
C ASN A 188 -34.31 -3.67 2.31
N ARG A 189 -33.00 -3.69 2.58
CA ARG A 189 -32.46 -3.98 3.93
C ARG A 189 -33.10 -3.09 5.02
N ARG A 190 -33.32 -1.81 4.72
CA ARG A 190 -34.01 -0.86 5.59
C ARG A 190 -35.44 -1.30 5.93
N GLN A 191 -36.17 -1.82 4.95
CA GLN A 191 -37.56 -2.23 5.11
C GLN A 191 -37.67 -3.54 5.90
N ARG A 192 -36.72 -4.47 5.70
CA ARG A 192 -36.59 -5.64 6.57
C ARG A 192 -36.27 -5.27 8.00
N PHE A 193 -35.40 -4.28 8.22
CA PHE A 193 -35.09 -3.80 9.56
C PHE A 193 -36.32 -3.15 10.21
N GLN A 194 -37.07 -2.33 9.45
CA GLN A 194 -38.33 -1.75 9.91
C GLN A 194 -39.33 -2.84 10.33
N ASP A 195 -39.56 -3.85 9.47
CA ASP A 195 -40.46 -4.97 9.77
C ASP A 195 -40.05 -5.71 11.06
N VAL A 196 -38.75 -5.88 11.29
CA VAL A 196 -38.23 -6.52 12.52
C VAL A 196 -38.49 -5.65 13.75
N MET A 197 -38.24 -4.34 13.66
CA MET A 197 -38.47 -3.41 14.78
C MET A 197 -39.96 -3.28 15.10
N ASP A 198 -40.81 -3.18 14.08
CA ASP A 198 -42.26 -3.11 14.24
C ASP A 198 -42.80 -4.41 14.88
N GLY A 199 -42.26 -5.56 14.49
CA GLY A 199 -42.61 -6.86 15.11
C GLY A 199 -42.17 -6.98 16.57
N LEU A 200 -41.02 -6.41 16.94
CA LEU A 200 -40.58 -6.35 18.34
C LEU A 200 -41.45 -5.38 19.16
N TYR A 201 -41.81 -4.25 18.58
CA TYR A 201 -42.67 -3.25 19.21
C TYR A 201 -44.07 -3.80 19.50
N GLN A 202 -44.71 -4.47 18.54
CA GLN A 202 -46.02 -5.10 18.75
C GLN A 202 -45.98 -6.18 19.84
N LYS A 203 -44.88 -6.95 19.94
CA LYS A 203 -44.70 -7.92 21.03
C LYS A 203 -44.60 -7.26 22.40
N SER A 204 -43.92 -6.11 22.51
CA SER A 204 -43.85 -5.37 23.78
C SER A 204 -45.18 -4.74 24.23
N LEU A 205 -46.11 -4.51 23.29
CA LEU A 205 -47.44 -3.98 23.61
C LEU A 205 -48.45 -5.07 24.03
N SER A 206 -48.13 -6.34 23.78
CA SER A 206 -49.02 -7.48 24.04
C SER A 206 -48.59 -8.34 25.24
N SER A 207 -47.50 -7.96 25.92
CA SER A 207 -47.13 -8.46 27.27
C SER A 207 -47.49 -7.43 28.32
#